data_AF-A0A6J2TZ45-F1
#
_entry.id   AF-A0A6J2TZ45-F1
#
_cell.length_a   1.000
_cell.length_b   1.000
_cell.length_c   1.000
_cell.angle_alpha   90.00
_cell.angle_beta   90.00
_cell.angle_gamma   90.00
#
_symmetry.space_group_name_H-M   'P 1'
#
loop_
_entity.id
_entity.type
_entity.pdbx_description
1 polymer ?
#
loop_
_entity_poly.entity_id
_entity_poly.type
_entity_poly.pdbx_seq_one_letter_code
_entity_poly.pdbx_strand_id
1 'polypeptide(L)'
;MVVKHNVKGYDEFSKKMEELEGNGSAQVHVLFSGGKDENGESWCPYCVKAEPVISDALKKAPDNSHFVHVDVGERSYWKDLNCPFRKDPNTHLIFLPTLLRWKSPQRLDGERCSNKDLVEMMFEDED
;
A
#
# COMPACT_ATOMS: atom_id res chain seq x y z
N MET A 1 -10.02 5.66 14.62
CA MET A 1 -10.17 5.92 13.18
C MET A 1 -8.90 5.47 12.49
N VAL A 2 -9.00 4.86 11.30
CA VAL A 2 -7.80 4.50 10.52
C VAL A 2 -7.00 5.75 10.19
N VAL A 3 -5.71 5.73 10.52
CA VAL A 3 -4.79 6.82 10.18
C VAL A 3 -4.27 6.62 8.76
N LYS A 4 -4.67 7.48 7.82
CA LYS A 4 -4.20 7.43 6.43
C LYS A 4 -2.96 8.31 6.26
N HIS A 5 -1.89 7.72 5.73
CA HIS A 5 -0.64 8.39 5.39
C HIS A 5 -0.42 8.29 3.89
N ASN A 6 -0.15 9.40 3.22
CA ASN A 6 0.27 9.39 1.82
C ASN A 6 1.75 9.75 1.74
N VAL A 7 2.55 8.90 1.11
CA VAL A 7 3.98 9.10 0.90
C VAL A 7 4.31 8.90 -0.56
N LYS A 8 5.27 9.67 -1.06
CA LYS A 8 5.71 9.60 -2.45
C LYS A 8 7.21 9.36 -2.48
N GLY A 9 7.62 8.30 -3.17
CA GLY A 9 9.02 7.88 -3.24
C GLY A 9 9.48 7.05 -2.05
N TYR A 10 10.63 6.40 -2.23
CA TYR A 10 11.14 5.40 -1.31
C TYR A 10 11.68 5.99 -0.01
N ASP A 11 12.30 7.18 -0.07
CA ASP A 11 12.88 7.86 1.09
C ASP A 11 11.80 8.19 2.15
N GLU A 12 10.72 8.85 1.71
CA GLU A 12 9.57 9.17 2.56
C GLU A 12 8.86 7.92 3.08
N PHE A 13 8.75 6.88 2.24
CA PHE A 13 8.23 5.59 2.67
C PHE A 13 9.07 4.98 3.80
N SER A 14 10.38 4.83 3.61
CA SER A 14 11.28 4.23 4.61
C SER A 14 11.19 4.97 5.94
N LYS A 15 11.24 6.29 5.90
CA LYS A 15 11.16 7.15 7.09
C LYS A 15 9.81 7.01 7.80
N LYS A 16 8.70 6.92 7.05
CA LYS A 16 7.36 6.71 7.62
C LYS A 16 7.22 5.33 8.24
N MET A 17 7.80 4.30 7.63
CA MET A 17 7.80 2.95 8.19
C MET A 17 8.57 2.88 9.50
N GLU A 18 9.77 3.46 9.58
CA GLU A 18 10.54 3.54 10.82
C GLU A 18 9.78 4.29 11.93
N GLU A 19 9.10 5.38 11.59
CA GLU A 19 8.26 6.13 12.55
C GLU A 19 7.08 5.29 13.06
N LEU A 20 6.38 4.60 12.16
CA LEU A 20 5.23 3.75 12.53
C LEU A 20 5.65 2.52 13.34
N GLU A 21 6.81 1.95 13.03
CA GLU A 21 7.41 0.88 13.83
C GLU A 21 7.83 1.37 15.22
N GLY A 22 8.45 2.54 15.31
CA GLY A 22 8.85 3.15 16.58
C GLY A 22 7.66 3.50 17.47
N ASN A 23 6.50 3.83 16.88
CA ASN A 23 5.27 4.15 17.62
C ASN A 23 4.54 2.91 18.17
N GLY A 24 4.99 1.68 17.87
CA GLY A 24 4.32 0.46 18.34
C GLY A 24 2.93 0.28 17.72
N SER A 25 2.72 0.81 16.51
CA SER A 25 1.45 0.71 15.78
C SER A 25 1.06 -0.76 15.63
N ALA A 26 -0.10 -1.14 16.19
CA ALA A 26 -0.52 -2.55 16.24
C ALA A 26 -0.72 -3.14 14.83
N GLN A 27 -1.14 -2.32 13.87
CA GLN A 27 -1.36 -2.75 12.49
C GLN A 27 -1.01 -1.63 11.51
N VAL A 28 -0.08 -1.92 10.61
CA VAL A 28 0.31 -1.02 9.53
C VAL A 28 0.07 -1.73 8.21
N HIS A 29 -0.78 -1.17 7.37
CA HIS A 29 -1.06 -1.63 6.02
C HIS A 29 -0.44 -0.67 5.03
N VAL A 30 0.35 -1.18 4.11
CA VAL A 30 1.06 -0.38 3.12
C VAL A 30 0.55 -0.74 1.73
N LEU A 31 -0.04 0.22 1.04
CA LEU A 31 -0.44 0.10 -0.35
C LEU A 31 0.59 0.78 -1.24
N PHE A 32 1.23 0.00 -2.11
CA PHE A 32 2.05 0.53 -3.19
C PHE A 32 1.20 0.70 -4.43
N SER A 33 1.12 1.93 -4.91
CA SER A 33 0.41 2.30 -6.12
C SER A 33 1.34 2.96 -7.13
N GLY A 34 0.95 2.84 -8.39
CA GLY A 34 1.62 3.57 -9.46
C GLY A 34 1.39 5.06 -9.32
N GLY A 35 2.44 5.82 -9.66
CA GLY A 35 2.44 7.27 -9.67
C GLY A 35 1.16 7.90 -10.17
N LYS A 36 0.59 8.77 -9.35
CA LYS A 36 -0.49 9.66 -9.77
C LYS A 36 0.07 10.73 -10.70
N ASP A 37 -0.57 10.84 -11.86
CA ASP A 37 -0.34 11.93 -12.82
C ASP A 37 -0.86 13.27 -12.25
N GLU A 38 -0.70 14.38 -12.97
CA GLU A 38 -1.17 15.72 -12.54
C GLU A 38 -2.69 15.74 -12.30
N ASN A 39 -3.43 14.80 -12.88
CA ASN A 39 -4.87 14.60 -12.68
C ASN A 39 -5.23 13.77 -11.43
N GLY A 40 -4.24 13.28 -10.68
CA GLY A 40 -4.45 12.43 -9.50
C GLY A 40 -4.78 10.96 -9.83
N GLU A 41 -4.70 10.58 -11.10
CA GLU A 41 -4.95 9.22 -11.58
C GLU A 41 -3.65 8.43 -11.71
N SER A 42 -3.63 7.23 -11.14
CA SER A 42 -2.51 6.31 -11.33
C SER A 42 -2.48 5.80 -12.77
N TRP A 43 -1.29 5.80 -13.40
CA TRP A 43 -1.09 5.21 -14.73
C TRP A 43 -1.39 3.70 -14.78
N CYS A 44 -1.53 3.04 -13.63
CA CYS A 44 -1.84 1.64 -13.52
C CYS A 44 -3.36 1.43 -13.36
N PRO A 45 -4.06 0.78 -14.32
CA PRO A 45 -5.51 0.62 -14.28
C PRO A 45 -5.98 -0.23 -13.09
N TYR A 46 -5.14 -1.14 -12.60
CA TYR A 46 -5.42 -1.92 -11.41
C TYR A 46 -5.39 -1.06 -10.13
N CYS A 47 -4.53 -0.03 -10.07
CA CYS A 47 -4.50 0.89 -8.94
C CYS A 47 -5.80 1.69 -8.87
N VAL A 48 -6.28 2.19 -10.03
CA VAL A 48 -7.54 2.94 -10.11
C VAL A 48 -8.74 2.08 -9.69
N LYS A 49 -8.76 0.79 -10.04
CA LYS A 49 -9.81 -0.14 -9.59
C LYS A 49 -9.69 -0.51 -8.11
N ALA A 50 -8.48 -0.67 -7.59
CA ALA A 50 -8.23 -1.05 -6.21
C ALA A 50 -8.48 0.10 -5.21
N GLU A 51 -8.21 1.35 -5.59
CA GLU A 51 -8.36 2.52 -4.71
C GLU A 51 -9.76 2.63 -4.06
N PRO A 52 -10.89 2.55 -4.80
CA PRO A 52 -12.21 2.60 -4.19
C PRO A 52 -12.51 1.37 -3.33
N VAL A 53 -12.02 0.19 -3.73
CA VAL A 53 -12.20 -1.07 -2.98
C VAL A 53 -11.52 -1.00 -1.63
N ILE A 54 -10.26 -0.55 -1.61
CA ILE A 54 -9.46 -0.36 -0.40
C ILE A 54 -10.07 0.75 0.46
N SER A 55 -10.47 1.87 -0.13
CA SER A 55 -11.11 2.96 0.61
C SER A 55 -12.42 2.52 1.29
N ASP A 56 -13.18 1.64 0.65
CA ASP A 56 -14.41 1.08 1.23
C ASP A 56 -14.12 0.08 2.36
N ALA A 57 -13.16 -0.83 2.14
CA ALA A 57 -12.72 -1.78 3.17
C ALA A 57 -12.10 -1.10 4.40
N LEU A 58 -11.37 0.00 4.19
CA LEU A 58 -10.83 0.85 5.27
C LEU A 58 -11.90 1.46 6.17
N LYS A 59 -13.16 1.56 5.71
CA LYS A 59 -14.27 2.01 6.58
C LYS A 59 -14.70 0.93 7.57
N LYS A 60 -14.41 -0.33 7.28
CA LYS A 60 -14.67 -1.48 8.15
C LYS A 60 -13.45 -1.87 9.00
N ALA A 61 -12.27 -1.44 8.59
CA ALA A 61 -11.04 -1.66 9.34
C ALA A 61 -11.12 -1.07 10.76
N PRO A 62 -10.47 -1.70 11.75
CA PRO A 62 -10.52 -1.25 13.13
C PRO A 62 -9.89 0.13 13.31
N ASP A 63 -10.38 0.86 14.32
CA ASP A 63 -10.02 2.24 14.60
C ASP A 63 -8.55 2.49 14.99
N ASN A 64 -7.70 1.45 15.02
CA ASN A 64 -6.31 1.50 15.45
C ASN A 64 -5.30 1.03 14.38
N SER A 65 -5.73 0.93 13.12
CA SER A 65 -4.86 0.58 11.99
C SER A 65 -4.30 1.83 11.30
N HIS A 66 -3.06 1.72 10.83
CA HIS A 66 -2.40 2.72 10.01
C HIS A 66 -2.39 2.26 8.57
N PHE A 67 -2.87 3.12 7.67
CA PHE A 67 -2.86 2.86 6.24
C PHE A 67 -1.87 3.80 5.55
N VAL A 68 -0.83 3.26 4.94
CA VAL A 68 0.21 3.99 4.24
C VAL A 68 0.07 3.78 2.74
N HIS A 69 -0.33 4.82 2.02
CA HIS A 69 -0.37 4.85 0.58
C HIS A 69 0.96 5.37 0.03
N VAL A 70 1.70 4.49 -0.64
CA VAL A 70 3.02 4.74 -1.21
C VAL A 70 2.89 4.88 -2.72
N ASP A 71 3.22 6.06 -3.19
CA ASP A 71 3.26 6.38 -4.60
C ASP A 71 4.68 6.11 -5.12
N VAL A 72 4.82 5.06 -5.96
CA VAL A 72 6.14 4.66 -6.48
C VAL A 72 6.65 5.60 -7.59
N GLY A 73 5.84 6.56 -8.02
CA GLY A 73 6.13 7.46 -9.13
C GLY A 73 5.79 6.88 -10.51
N GLU A 74 6.35 7.50 -11.55
CA GLU A 74 5.98 7.20 -12.94
C GLU A 74 6.27 5.75 -13.37
N ARG A 75 5.53 5.28 -14.37
CA ARG A 75 5.69 3.94 -14.95
C ARG A 75 7.14 3.65 -15.36
N SER A 76 7.82 4.64 -15.90
CA SER A 76 9.23 4.55 -16.32
C SER A 76 10.15 4.26 -15.13
N TYR A 77 9.94 4.95 -14.01
CA TYR A 77 10.69 4.73 -12.77
C TYR A 77 10.42 3.34 -12.19
N TRP A 78 9.16 2.91 -12.15
CA TRP A 78 8.80 1.57 -11.67
C TRP A 78 9.36 0.44 -12.55
N LYS A 79 9.37 0.64 -13.88
CA LYS A 79 9.89 -0.34 -14.84
C LYS A 79 11.41 -0.47 -14.78
N ASP A 80 12.09 0.51 -14.21
CA ASP A 80 13.54 0.48 -14.03
C ASP A 80 13.95 -0.65 -13.06
N LEU A 81 14.96 -1.42 -13.45
CA LEU A 81 15.50 -2.51 -12.64
C LEU A 81 16.23 -2.00 -11.39
N ASN A 82 16.62 -0.72 -11.37
CA ASN A 82 17.22 -0.07 -10.21
C ASN A 82 16.20 0.57 -9.28
N CYS A 83 14.90 0.39 -9.53
CA CYS A 83 13.87 0.89 -8.64
C CYS A 83 14.08 0.30 -7.22
N PRO A 84 14.30 1.14 -6.19
CA PRO A 84 14.62 0.67 -4.85
C PRO A 84 13.50 -0.18 -4.28
N PHE A 85 12.24 0.12 -4.60
CA PHE A 85 11.07 -0.69 -4.24
C PHE A 85 11.14 -2.14 -4.73
N ARG A 86 11.76 -2.40 -5.88
CA ARG A 86 11.93 -3.76 -6.42
C ARG A 86 13.10 -4.49 -5.79
N LYS A 87 14.16 -3.76 -5.46
CA LYS A 87 15.37 -4.30 -4.83
C LYS A 87 15.22 -4.50 -3.32
N ASP A 88 14.29 -3.79 -2.71
CA ASP A 88 14.06 -3.81 -1.29
C ASP A 88 13.53 -5.20 -0.87
N PRO A 89 14.27 -5.94 -0.02
CA PRO A 89 13.89 -7.29 0.38
C PRO A 89 12.71 -7.31 1.35
N ASN A 90 12.39 -6.19 2.01
CA ASN A 90 11.30 -6.10 2.97
C ASN A 90 9.95 -6.02 2.27
N THR A 91 9.88 -5.26 1.17
CA THR A 91 8.67 -5.06 0.38
C THR A 91 8.55 -6.06 -0.76
N HIS A 92 9.69 -6.45 -1.36
CA HIS A 92 9.79 -7.38 -2.49
C HIS A 92 8.70 -7.15 -3.54
N LEU A 93 8.55 -5.90 -3.98
CA LEU A 93 7.46 -5.51 -4.87
C LEU A 93 7.71 -6.08 -6.27
N ILE A 94 6.82 -6.99 -6.69
CA ILE A 94 6.87 -7.60 -8.04
C ILE A 94 5.80 -6.96 -8.94
N PHE A 95 4.61 -6.69 -8.38
CA PHE A 95 3.45 -6.16 -9.09
C PHE A 95 2.89 -4.90 -8.42
N LEU A 96 2.09 -4.14 -9.18
CA LEU A 96 1.34 -2.99 -8.67
C LEU A 96 -0.13 -3.11 -9.12
N PRO A 97 -1.10 -2.71 -8.29
CA PRO A 97 -0.95 -2.33 -6.89
C PRO A 97 -0.58 -3.52 -6.00
N THR A 98 0.17 -3.29 -4.93
CA THR A 98 0.43 -4.30 -3.91
C THR A 98 0.10 -3.75 -2.54
N LEU A 99 -0.80 -4.41 -1.83
CA LEU A 99 -1.15 -4.14 -0.45
C LEU A 99 -0.41 -5.15 0.43
N LEU A 100 0.39 -4.68 1.38
CA LEU A 100 1.08 -5.53 2.34
C LEU A 100 0.73 -5.12 3.77
N ARG A 101 0.69 -6.09 4.68
CA ARG A 101 0.53 -5.83 6.10
C ARG A 101 1.92 -5.93 6.73
N TRP A 102 2.41 -4.83 7.30
CA TRP A 102 3.72 -4.77 7.93
C TRP A 102 3.78 -5.77 9.09
N LYS A 103 4.93 -6.45 9.22
CA LYS A 103 5.14 -7.55 10.19
C LYS A 103 4.21 -8.76 10.03
N SER A 104 3.52 -8.90 8.91
CA SER A 104 2.67 -10.05 8.60
C SER A 104 3.00 -10.62 7.21
N PRO A 105 2.86 -11.95 6.99
CA PRO A 105 3.02 -12.53 5.66
C PRO A 105 1.85 -12.20 4.71
N GLN A 106 0.79 -11.57 5.20
CA GLN A 106 -0.38 -11.20 4.40
C GLN A 106 -0.04 -10.09 3.42
N ARG A 107 -0.23 -10.39 2.13
CA ARG A 107 -0.07 -9.46 1.03
C ARG A 107 -1.04 -9.79 -0.10
N LEU A 108 -1.54 -8.76 -0.76
CA LEU A 108 -2.38 -8.83 -1.94
C LEU A 108 -1.65 -8.11 -3.06
N ASP A 109 -1.53 -8.76 -4.20
CA ASP A 109 -0.84 -8.26 -5.38
C ASP A 109 -1.79 -8.17 -6.58
N GLY A 110 -1.63 -7.12 -7.38
CA GLY A 110 -2.34 -6.91 -8.64
C GLY A 110 -3.86 -6.92 -8.51
N GLU A 111 -4.49 -7.94 -9.09
CA GLU A 111 -5.96 -8.09 -9.12
C GLU A 111 -6.55 -8.45 -7.76
N ARG A 112 -5.75 -9.01 -6.85
CA ARG A 112 -6.20 -9.30 -5.47
C ARG A 112 -6.52 -8.02 -4.70
N CYS A 113 -5.81 -6.92 -4.98
CA CYS A 113 -6.14 -5.60 -4.42
C CYS A 113 -7.46 -5.02 -4.95
N SER A 114 -7.98 -5.53 -6.06
CA SER A 114 -9.29 -5.14 -6.61
C SER A 114 -10.42 -6.04 -6.10
N ASN A 115 -10.11 -7.10 -5.35
CA ASN A 115 -11.11 -7.99 -4.77
C ASN A 115 -11.54 -7.48 -3.40
N LYS A 116 -12.79 -7.05 -3.30
CA LYS A 116 -13.35 -6.47 -2.07
C LYS A 116 -13.26 -7.43 -0.89
N ASP A 117 -13.71 -8.67 -1.05
CA ASP A 117 -13.64 -9.69 0.01
C ASP A 117 -12.22 -9.91 0.54
N LEU A 118 -11.22 -10.01 -0.33
CA LEU A 118 -9.82 -10.22 0.09
C LEU A 118 -9.27 -9.02 0.85
N VAL A 119 -9.56 -7.82 0.36
CA VAL A 119 -9.11 -6.58 0.98
C VAL A 119 -9.82 -6.37 2.31
N GLU A 120 -11.13 -6.63 2.39
CA GLU A 120 -11.91 -6.61 3.63
C GLU A 120 -11.34 -7.61 4.64
N MET A 121 -11.11 -8.86 4.25
CA MET A 121 -10.45 -9.87 5.11
C MET A 121 -9.03 -9.46 5.56
N MET A 122 -8.32 -8.67 4.76
CA MET A 122 -6.99 -8.16 5.14
C MET A 122 -7.07 -7.02 6.18
N PHE A 123 -8.21 -6.33 6.27
CA PHE A 123 -8.44 -5.24 7.20
C PHE A 123 -9.29 -5.63 8.41
N GLU A 124 -10.16 -6.62 8.28
CA GLU A 124 -10.83 -7.28 9.39
C GLU A 124 -9.80 -8.13 10.14
N ASP A 125 -9.66 -7.87 11.44
CA ASP A 125 -8.95 -8.78 12.32
C ASP A 125 -9.86 -9.97 12.63
N GLU A 126 -9.35 -11.17 12.40
CA GLU A 126 -9.83 -12.36 13.09
C GLU A 126 -9.61 -12.13 14.59
N ASP A 127 -10.67 -11.77 15.31
CA ASP A 127 -10.79 -12.09 16.73
C ASP A 127 -11.12 -13.58 16.88
#